data_AF-A0A4Q1DDD3-F1
#
_entry.id   AF-A0A4Q1DDD3-F1
#
_cell.length_a   1.000
_cell.length_b   1.000
_cell.length_c   1.000
_cell.angle_alpha   90.00
_cell.angle_beta   90.00
_cell.angle_gamma   90.00
#
_symmetry.space_group_name_H-M   'P 1'
#
loop_
_entity.id
_entity.type
_entity.pdbx_description
1 polymer ?
#
loop_
_entity_poly.entity_id
_entity_poly.type
_entity_poly.pdbx_seq_one_letter_code
_entity_poly.pdbx_strand_id
1 'polypeptide(L)'
;MKSKMLMLAGVAGMLMASPSVNALADVNIRVGGAPARAIVIDRPPAFIRLAAPGFSVSVGAPYDIVLAGNFYYLYDHGQWYRSARYNGPWRSVRVRELPPRVRRYRIDQIRRFRDNEYRRNRDRYDRRWRDERRNDRWDDRRDDFRDGRPMPPR
;
A
#
# COMPACT_ATOMS: atom_id res chain seq x y z
N MET A 1 -24.46 -36.73 44.20
CA MET A 1 -23.46 -36.34 45.23
C MET A 1 -22.15 -37.01 44.80
N LYS A 2 -20.99 -36.40 44.57
CA LYS A 2 -20.32 -35.20 45.12
C LYS A 2 -19.27 -34.73 44.09
N SER A 3 -19.11 -33.42 43.90
CA SER A 3 -18.10 -32.80 43.03
C SER A 3 -16.69 -32.85 43.64
N LYS A 4 -15.65 -32.89 42.79
CA LYS A 4 -14.32 -32.35 43.08
C LYS A 4 -13.85 -31.46 41.93
N MET A 5 -13.28 -30.33 42.31
CA MET A 5 -13.00 -29.12 41.54
C MET A 5 -11.47 -28.93 41.43
N LEU A 6 -11.05 -28.13 40.43
CA LEU A 6 -9.76 -27.43 40.25
C LEU A 6 -8.60 -28.23 39.59
N MET A 7 -7.75 -27.70 38.69
CA MET A 7 -7.66 -26.39 38.02
C MET A 7 -6.58 -26.44 36.89
N LEU A 8 -6.72 -25.52 35.93
CA LEU A 8 -5.69 -24.77 35.19
C LEU A 8 -4.81 -25.35 34.05
N ALA A 9 -4.85 -24.55 32.98
CA ALA A 9 -3.74 -23.98 32.20
C ALA A 9 -3.23 -24.74 30.97
N GLY A 10 -3.44 -24.12 29.80
CA GLY A 10 -2.78 -24.49 28.56
C GLY A 10 -3.32 -23.82 27.30
N VAL A 11 -3.70 -22.53 27.31
CA VAL A 11 -3.87 -21.79 26.04
C VAL A 11 -2.50 -21.29 25.60
N ALA A 12 -1.72 -22.19 25.00
CA ALA A 12 -0.43 -21.87 24.43
C ALA A 12 -0.61 -21.44 22.97
N GLY A 13 -0.63 -20.11 22.80
CA GLY A 13 0.05 -19.39 21.73
C GLY A 13 -0.20 -19.81 20.28
N MET A 14 -1.07 -19.04 19.61
CA MET A 14 -0.69 -18.55 18.28
C MET A 14 -1.11 -17.09 18.19
N LEU A 15 -0.13 -16.21 18.37
CA LEU A 15 -0.24 -14.80 18.05
C LEU A 15 -0.76 -14.69 16.61
N MET A 16 -1.98 -14.21 16.47
CA MET A 16 -2.46 -13.67 15.20
C MET A 16 -1.46 -12.62 14.77
N ALA A 17 -0.84 -12.82 13.60
CA ALA A 17 0.01 -11.82 12.98
C ALA A 17 -0.85 -10.56 12.77
N SER A 18 -0.65 -9.57 13.63
CA SER A 18 -1.22 -8.24 13.46
C SER A 18 -0.81 -7.74 12.08
N PRO A 19 -1.73 -7.27 11.21
CA PRO A 19 -1.30 -6.42 10.12
C PRO A 19 -0.57 -5.24 10.78
N SER A 20 0.70 -5.06 10.44
CA SER A 20 1.48 -3.89 10.83
C SER A 20 0.73 -2.66 10.32
N VAL A 21 -0.03 -2.01 11.21
CA VAL A 21 -0.54 -0.67 10.97
C VAL A 21 0.65 0.25 11.16
N ASN A 22 1.36 0.53 10.06
CA ASN A 22 2.43 1.52 10.07
C ASN A 22 1.78 2.89 10.21
N ALA A 23 2.17 3.63 11.26
CA ALA A 23 1.68 4.97 11.53
C ALA A 23 2.08 5.91 10.39
N LEU A 24 1.08 6.61 9.82
CA LEU A 24 1.29 7.70 8.88
C LEU A 24 1.68 8.94 9.67
N ALA A 25 2.89 9.46 9.46
CA ALA A 25 3.24 10.78 9.93
C ALA A 25 2.59 11.82 9.01
N ASP A 26 1.39 12.29 9.36
CA ASP A 26 0.77 13.48 8.74
C ASP A 26 1.44 14.71 9.35
N VAL A 27 2.30 15.39 8.58
CA VAL A 27 2.90 16.66 9.00
C VAL A 27 2.17 17.81 8.29
N ASN A 28 1.43 18.59 9.07
CA ASN A 28 0.73 19.78 8.59
C ASN A 28 1.62 21.02 8.78
N ILE A 29 2.32 21.47 7.73
CA ILE A 29 3.16 22.66 7.77
C ILE A 29 2.33 23.87 7.28
N ARG A 30 2.18 24.90 8.11
CA ARG A 30 1.52 26.16 7.76
C ARG A 30 2.55 27.22 7.37
N VAL A 31 2.70 27.49 6.08
CA VAL A 31 3.35 28.71 5.56
C VAL A 31 2.44 29.33 4.50
N GLY A 32 1.85 30.49 4.80
CA GLY A 32 1.42 31.48 3.80
C GLY A 32 0.27 31.18 2.81
N GLY A 33 -0.36 30.01 2.82
CA GLY A 33 -1.53 29.74 1.97
C GLY A 33 -1.92 28.28 1.90
N ALA A 34 -3.05 27.93 2.51
CA ALA A 34 -3.59 26.57 2.68
C ALA A 34 -2.61 25.56 3.34
N PRO A 35 -3.09 24.62 4.17
CA PRO A 35 -2.21 23.59 4.73
C PRO A 35 -1.63 22.73 3.61
N ALA A 36 -0.30 22.74 3.43
CA ALA A 36 0.39 21.77 2.61
C ALA A 36 0.53 20.48 3.44
N ARG A 37 -0.33 19.49 3.17
CA ARG A 37 -0.20 18.16 3.77
C ARG A 37 1.02 17.47 3.15
N ALA A 38 2.01 17.14 3.96
CA ALA A 38 3.15 16.33 3.53
C ALA A 38 2.73 14.86 3.46
N ILE A 39 2.32 14.40 2.29
CA ILE A 39 2.03 12.98 2.05
C ILE A 39 3.35 12.27 1.71
N VAL A 40 3.78 11.37 2.59
CA VAL A 40 5.00 10.57 2.42
C VAL A 40 4.63 9.11 2.24
N ILE A 41 5.19 8.50 1.19
CA ILE A 41 5.09 7.05 0.91
C ILE A 41 6.51 6.52 0.85
N ASP A 42 6.86 5.78 1.90
CA ASP A 42 8.22 5.29 2.18
C ASP A 42 8.62 4.10 1.30
N ARG A 43 7.65 3.28 0.89
CA ARG A 43 7.88 2.11 0.03
C ARG A 43 7.05 2.12 -1.24
N PRO A 44 7.58 1.58 -2.35
CA PRO A 44 6.81 1.40 -3.57
C PRO A 44 5.49 0.64 -3.31
N PRO A 45 4.33 1.20 -3.67
CA PRO A 45 3.06 0.49 -3.57
C PRO A 45 3.01 -0.68 -4.56
N ALA A 46 2.42 -1.79 -4.14
CA ALA A 46 1.98 -2.83 -5.05
C ALA A 46 0.73 -2.34 -5.83
N PHE A 47 0.61 -2.74 -7.10
CA PHE A 47 -0.50 -2.34 -7.96
C PHE A 47 -1.24 -3.53 -8.58
N ILE A 48 -2.56 -3.42 -8.63
CA ILE A 48 -3.46 -4.29 -9.38
C ILE A 48 -3.87 -3.59 -10.66
N ARG A 49 -3.78 -4.29 -11.80
CA ARG A 49 -4.22 -3.77 -13.10
C ARG A 49 -5.71 -4.04 -13.29
N LEU A 50 -6.49 -2.99 -13.50
CA LEU A 50 -7.90 -3.11 -13.87
C LEU A 50 -8.02 -3.00 -15.39
N ALA A 51 -8.21 -4.14 -16.08
CA ALA A 51 -8.26 -4.19 -17.55
C ALA A 51 -9.35 -3.28 -18.14
N ALA A 52 -10.58 -3.41 -17.63
CA ALA A 52 -11.60 -2.38 -17.69
C ALA A 52 -11.74 -1.82 -16.28
N PRO A 53 -11.27 -0.59 -15.99
CA PRO A 53 -11.32 0.59 -16.88
C PRO A 53 -10.01 1.04 -17.56
N GLY A 54 -8.90 0.31 -17.39
CA GLY A 54 -7.63 0.58 -18.05
C GLY A 54 -6.63 1.41 -17.24
N PHE A 55 -6.69 1.33 -15.92
CA PHE A 55 -5.71 1.91 -14.99
C PHE A 55 -5.34 0.89 -13.91
N SER A 56 -4.31 1.17 -13.11
CA SER A 56 -3.92 0.33 -11.97
C SER A 56 -4.20 1.03 -10.64
N VAL A 57 -4.44 0.28 -9.58
CA VAL A 57 -4.75 0.81 -8.24
C VAL A 57 -3.86 0.17 -7.18
N SER A 58 -3.40 0.96 -6.21
CA SER A 58 -2.56 0.49 -5.12
C SER A 58 -3.27 -0.52 -4.23
N VAL A 59 -2.50 -1.48 -3.69
CA VAL A 59 -2.91 -2.43 -2.66
C VAL A 59 -1.86 -2.44 -1.55
N GLY A 60 -2.33 -2.51 -0.29
CA GLY A 60 -1.45 -2.53 0.88
C GLY A 60 -0.76 -1.20 1.19
N ALA A 61 -1.04 -0.16 0.40
CA ALA A 61 -0.63 1.21 0.71
C ALA A 61 -1.68 1.89 1.61
N PRO A 62 -1.25 2.86 2.44
CA PRO A 62 -2.16 3.64 3.29
C PRO A 62 -3.13 4.54 2.51
N TYR A 63 -2.81 4.84 1.25
CA TYR A 63 -3.61 5.70 0.39
C TYR A 63 -4.10 4.95 -0.85
N ASP A 64 -5.26 5.36 -1.36
CA ASP A 64 -5.73 4.92 -2.67
C ASP A 64 -4.98 5.70 -3.76
N ILE A 65 -4.09 5.01 -4.46
CA ILE A 65 -3.25 5.57 -5.51
C ILE A 65 -3.64 4.90 -6.82
N VAL A 66 -4.04 5.71 -7.80
CA VAL A 66 -4.36 5.29 -9.15
C VAL A 66 -3.20 5.62 -10.07
N LEU A 67 -2.64 4.62 -10.74
CA LEU A 67 -1.66 4.79 -11.80
C LEU A 67 -2.37 4.80 -13.15
N ALA A 68 -2.37 5.95 -13.82
CA ALA A 68 -3.02 6.15 -15.11
C ALA A 68 -2.12 6.98 -16.04
N GLY A 69 -1.73 6.38 -17.17
CA GLY A 69 -0.69 6.95 -18.04
C GLY A 69 0.64 7.04 -17.29
N ASN A 70 1.27 8.20 -17.31
CA ASN A 70 2.58 8.46 -16.69
C ASN A 70 2.48 9.06 -15.27
N PHE A 71 1.28 9.13 -14.69
CA PHE A 71 1.06 9.82 -13.42
C PHE A 71 0.38 8.93 -12.38
N TYR A 72 0.75 9.19 -11.12
CA TYR A 72 0.10 8.69 -9.93
C TYR A 72 -0.92 9.71 -9.44
N TYR A 73 -2.12 9.25 -9.12
CA TYR A 73 -3.21 10.05 -8.58
C TYR A 73 -3.62 9.50 -7.23
N LEU A 74 -3.38 10.26 -6.18
CA LEU A 74 -3.66 9.87 -4.81
C LEU A 74 -4.97 10.51 -4.36
N TYR A 75 -5.87 9.70 -3.80
CA TYR A 75 -7.08 10.19 -3.15
C TYR A 75 -6.94 10.14 -1.64
N ASP A 76 -7.15 11.28 -1.00
CA ASP A 76 -7.07 11.43 0.44
C ASP A 76 -8.10 12.47 0.93
N HIS A 77 -8.93 12.10 1.90
CA HIS A 77 -9.93 12.96 2.54
C HIS A 77 -10.76 13.83 1.56
N GLY A 78 -11.19 13.28 0.42
CA GLY A 78 -12.01 14.01 -0.55
C GLY A 78 -11.22 14.85 -1.56
N GLN A 79 -9.90 14.93 -1.44
CA GLN A 79 -9.02 15.65 -2.35
C GLN A 79 -8.21 14.69 -3.22
N TRP A 80 -7.91 15.15 -4.43
CA TRP A 80 -7.02 14.44 -5.36
C TRP A 80 -5.67 15.15 -5.42
N TYR A 81 -4.62 14.34 -5.49
CA TYR A 81 -3.25 14.80 -5.69
C TYR A 81 -2.65 14.06 -6.87
N ARG A 82 -1.69 14.69 -7.55
CA ARG A 82 -0.96 14.10 -8.67
C ARG A 82 0.54 14.17 -8.43
N SER A 83 1.24 13.11 -8.82
CA SER A 83 2.69 13.11 -8.92
C SER A 83 3.17 12.28 -10.12
N ALA A 84 4.39 12.57 -10.60
CA ALA A 84 5.08 11.73 -11.58
C ALA A 84 5.76 10.51 -10.93
N ARG A 85 5.91 10.50 -9.60
CA ARG A 85 6.52 9.40 -8.84
C ARG A 85 5.57 8.93 -7.75
N TYR A 86 5.69 7.67 -7.33
CA TYR A 86 4.81 7.10 -6.30
C TYR A 86 5.01 7.72 -4.91
N ASN A 87 6.18 8.33 -4.65
CA ASN A 87 6.55 8.94 -3.39
C ASN A 87 6.46 10.47 -3.40
N GLY A 88 5.85 11.05 -4.44
CA GLY A 88 5.72 12.50 -4.57
C GLY A 88 6.89 13.17 -5.31
N PRO A 89 6.97 14.51 -5.27
CA PRO A 89 6.10 15.43 -4.54
C PRO A 89 4.66 15.41 -5.08
N TRP A 90 3.70 15.64 -4.19
CA TRP A 90 2.27 15.60 -4.50
C TRP A 90 1.70 17.01 -4.70
N ARG A 91 1.05 17.25 -5.83
CA ARG A 91 0.34 18.50 -6.12
C ARG A 91 -1.17 18.28 -6.09
N SER A 92 -1.91 19.11 -5.37
CA SER A 92 -3.38 19.08 -5.41
C SER A 92 -3.91 19.33 -6.82
N VAL A 93 -4.88 18.53 -7.25
CA VAL A 93 -5.55 18.64 -8.54
C VAL A 93 -7.06 18.54 -8.38
N ARG A 94 -7.81 19.25 -9.20
CA ARG A 94 -9.27 19.16 -9.22
C ARG A 94 -9.71 17.89 -9.96
N VAL A 95 -10.92 17.41 -9.66
CA VAL A 95 -11.52 16.25 -10.34
C VAL A 95 -11.46 16.38 -11.87
N ARG A 96 -11.70 17.59 -12.41
CA ARG A 96 -11.62 17.86 -13.87
C ARG A 96 -10.24 17.68 -14.51
N GLU A 97 -9.18 17.71 -13.72
CA GLU A 97 -7.79 17.52 -14.18
C GLU A 97 -7.39 16.04 -14.17
N LEU A 98 -8.24 15.15 -13.63
CA LEU A 98 -8.02 13.71 -13.70
C LEU A 98 -8.24 13.20 -15.14
N PRO A 99 -7.51 12.14 -15.54
CA PRO A 99 -7.77 11.46 -16.81
C PRO A 99 -9.26 11.06 -16.91
N PRO A 100 -9.92 11.20 -18.08
CA PRO A 100 -11.34 10.89 -18.23
C PRO A 100 -11.72 9.48 -17.75
N ARG A 101 -10.84 8.51 -17.98
CA ARG A 101 -11.01 7.11 -17.54
C ARG A 101 -11.03 6.95 -16.02
N VAL A 102 -10.33 7.79 -15.28
CA VAL A 102 -10.34 7.79 -13.81
C VAL A 102 -11.55 8.58 -13.30
N ARG A 103 -11.76 9.80 -13.83
CA ARG A 103 -12.84 10.72 -13.44
C ARG A 103 -14.25 10.13 -13.60
N ARG A 104 -14.43 9.17 -14.52
CA ARG A 104 -15.70 8.49 -14.76
C ARG A 104 -16.23 7.72 -13.53
N TYR A 105 -15.35 7.34 -12.60
CA TYR A 105 -15.71 6.48 -11.47
C TYR A 105 -15.53 7.22 -10.15
N ARG A 106 -16.47 7.00 -9.23
CA ARG A 106 -16.30 7.40 -7.83
C ARG A 106 -15.20 6.56 -7.17
N ILE A 107 -14.55 7.10 -6.14
CA ILE A 107 -13.50 6.37 -5.42
C ILE A 107 -13.99 5.03 -4.88
N ASP A 108 -15.23 4.95 -4.38
CA ASP A 108 -15.81 3.71 -3.87
C ASP A 108 -15.99 2.64 -4.96
N GLN A 109 -16.26 3.05 -6.20
CA GLN A 109 -16.31 2.13 -7.35
C GLN A 109 -14.91 1.60 -7.68
N ILE A 110 -13.90 2.47 -7.66
CA ILE A 110 -12.51 2.10 -7.90
C ILE A 110 -12.04 1.08 -6.86
N ARG A 111 -12.33 1.31 -5.57
CA ARG A 111 -12.06 0.36 -4.48
C ARG A 111 -12.76 -0.98 -4.71
N ARG A 112 -14.05 -0.97 -5.08
CA ARG A 112 -14.79 -2.20 -5.41
C ARG A 112 -14.17 -2.97 -6.58
N PHE A 113 -13.76 -2.29 -7.65
CA PHE A 113 -13.10 -2.94 -8.78
C PHE A 113 -11.77 -3.57 -8.38
N ARG A 114 -10.94 -2.84 -7.64
CA ARG A 114 -9.68 -3.35 -7.06
C ARG A 114 -9.93 -4.60 -6.22
N ASP A 115 -10.87 -4.54 -5.29
CA ASP A 115 -11.10 -5.62 -4.34
C ASP A 115 -11.71 -6.86 -5.02
N ASN A 116 -12.53 -6.67 -6.05
CA ASN A 116 -13.05 -7.77 -6.87
C ASN A 116 -11.92 -8.42 -7.70
N GLU A 117 -11.13 -7.60 -8.39
CA GLU A 117 -10.01 -8.08 -9.20
C GLU A 117 -8.97 -8.81 -8.34
N TYR A 118 -8.68 -8.29 -7.15
CA TYR A 118 -7.81 -8.96 -6.18
C TYR A 118 -8.39 -10.31 -5.76
N ARG A 119 -9.67 -10.36 -5.38
CA ARG A 119 -10.33 -11.60 -4.95
C ARG A 119 -10.36 -12.65 -6.06
N ARG A 120 -10.66 -12.23 -7.30
CA ARG A 120 -10.69 -13.13 -8.47
C ARG A 120 -9.31 -13.71 -8.79
N ASN A 121 -8.26 -12.92 -8.62
CA ASN A 121 -6.89 -13.28 -9.00
C ASN A 121 -5.96 -13.37 -7.78
N ARG A 122 -6.49 -13.76 -6.62
CA ARG A 122 -5.77 -13.73 -5.35
C ARG A 122 -4.46 -14.49 -5.42
N ASP A 123 -4.51 -15.74 -5.87
CA ASP A 123 -3.32 -16.60 -5.93
C ASP A 123 -2.24 -16.06 -6.88
N ARG A 124 -2.63 -15.33 -7.92
CA ARG A 124 -1.70 -14.68 -8.86
C ARG A 124 -1.02 -13.50 -8.18
N TYR A 125 -1.79 -12.62 -7.54
CA TYR A 125 -1.24 -11.43 -6.88
C TYR A 125 -0.40 -11.80 -5.66
N ASP A 126 -0.85 -12.78 -4.86
CA ASP A 126 -0.13 -13.25 -3.68
C ASP A 126 1.21 -13.90 -4.04
N ARG A 127 1.27 -14.66 -5.15
CA ARG A 127 2.54 -15.19 -5.68
C ARG A 127 3.45 -14.06 -6.16
N ARG A 128 2.95 -13.19 -7.03
CA ARG A 128 3.71 -12.08 -7.58
C ARG A 128 4.35 -11.21 -6.49
N TRP A 129 3.58 -10.79 -5.49
CA TRP A 129 4.11 -9.91 -4.45
C TRP A 129 5.02 -10.65 -3.45
N ARG A 130 4.86 -11.96 -3.29
CA ARG A 130 5.82 -12.78 -2.52
C ARG A 130 7.18 -12.80 -3.21
N ASP A 131 7.20 -12.95 -4.54
CA ASP A 131 8.42 -12.99 -5.33
C ASP A 131 9.10 -11.62 -5.37
N GLU A 132 8.34 -10.54 -5.56
CA GLU A 132 8.82 -9.16 -5.49
C GLU A 132 9.49 -8.88 -4.14
N ARG A 133 8.82 -9.16 -3.01
CA ARG A 133 9.40 -8.98 -1.65
C ARG A 133 10.64 -9.84 -1.40
N ARG A 134 10.71 -11.03 -2.01
CA ARG A 134 11.90 -11.88 -1.92
C ARG A 134 13.07 -11.20 -2.63
N ASN A 135 12.83 -10.64 -3.81
CA ASN A 135 13.86 -9.98 -4.60
C ASN A 135 14.40 -8.72 -3.92
N ASP A 136 13.52 -7.88 -3.38
CA ASP A 136 13.92 -6.67 -2.64
C ASP A 136 14.88 -7.01 -1.49
N ARG A 137 14.61 -8.09 -0.74
CA ARG A 137 15.46 -8.58 0.35
C ARG A 137 16.82 -9.12 -0.12
N TRP A 138 16.93 -9.55 -1.39
CA TRP A 138 18.20 -9.99 -1.97
C TRP A 138 19.03 -8.81 -2.44
N ASP A 139 18.38 -7.77 -2.96
CA ASP A 139 19.04 -6.54 -3.40
C ASP A 139 19.60 -5.77 -2.21
N ASP A 140 18.83 -5.59 -1.13
CA ASP A 140 19.32 -5.01 0.13
C ASP A 140 20.61 -5.72 0.58
N ARG A 141 20.57 -7.06 0.65
CA ARG A 141 21.74 -7.85 1.05
C ARG A 141 22.95 -7.68 0.13
N ARG A 142 22.74 -7.50 -1.18
CA ARG A 142 23.84 -7.23 -2.13
C ARG A 142 24.55 -5.91 -1.84
N ASP A 143 23.82 -4.90 -1.40
CA ASP A 143 24.41 -3.64 -0.97
C ASP A 143 25.22 -3.83 0.32
N ASP A 144 24.76 -4.64 1.27
CA ASP A 144 25.52 -5.01 2.49
C ASP A 144 26.89 -5.66 2.17
N PHE A 145 26.94 -6.48 1.10
CA PHE A 145 28.16 -7.15 0.66
C PHE A 145 29.14 -6.19 -0.02
N ARG A 146 28.63 -5.13 -0.67
CA ARG A 146 29.44 -4.07 -1.26
C ARG A 146 30.16 -3.26 -0.18
N ASP A 147 29.57 -3.17 1.01
CA ASP A 147 30.14 -2.54 2.21
C ASP A 147 31.01 -3.48 3.07
N GLY A 148 31.36 -4.67 2.55
CA GLY A 148 32.44 -5.51 3.10
C GLY A 148 32.07 -6.48 4.21
N ARG A 149 30.79 -6.77 4.46
CA ARG A 149 30.40 -7.83 5.44
C ARG A 149 30.34 -9.20 4.77
N PRO A 150 30.95 -10.26 5.33
CA PRO A 150 30.92 -11.59 4.72
C PRO A 150 29.54 -12.28 4.84
N MET A 151 29.21 -13.12 3.86
CA MET A 151 27.99 -13.97 3.85
C MET A 151 27.97 -14.95 5.03
N PRO A 152 26.81 -15.17 5.69
CA PRO A 152 26.65 -16.33 6.57
C PRO A 152 26.65 -17.63 5.74
N PRO A 153 27.15 -18.74 6.30
CA PRO A 153 27.26 -20.00 5.58
C PRO A 153 25.88 -20.55 5.17
N ARG A 154 25.89 -21.33 4.08
CA ARG A 154 24.73 -21.94 3.43
C ARG A 154 24.02 -22.98 4.29
#